data_AF-A0A443B3P3-F1
#
_entry.id   AF-A0A443B3P3-F1
#
_cell.length_a   1.000
_cell.length_b   1.000
_cell.length_c   1.000
_cell.angle_alpha   90.00
_cell.angle_beta   90.00
_cell.angle_gamma   90.00
#
_symmetry.space_group_name_H-M   'P 1'
#
loop_
_entity.id
_entity.type
_entity.pdbx_description
1 polymer ?
#
loop_
_entity_poly.entity_id
_entity_poly.type
_entity_poly.pdbx_seq_one_letter_code
_entity_poly.pdbx_strand_id
1 'polypeptide(L)'
;MSAAVKTKALAAFVQQCLDPLPDAVLIDTHHNQLMRQARRLPWRKADAVTSLTGAETDYWYAKSIYAMYVLEDEDKSSAYFDKRMLSVDRNRQAVADQIRVPAPDLVAVQWKREAAKDRHLPIGADEVAKLIAADEAFLAAHPITKQPRRKRGRSDHH
;
A
#
# COMPACT_ATOMS: atom_id res chain seq x y z
N MET A 1 -59.88 13.59 -12.10
CA MET A 1 -58.96 12.60 -11.47
C MET A 1 -57.50 13.09 -11.32
N SER A 2 -57.12 14.28 -11.79
CA SER A 2 -55.70 14.73 -11.84
C SER A 2 -55.14 15.33 -10.53
N ALA A 3 -55.96 16.03 -9.72
CA ALA A 3 -55.48 16.73 -8.52
C ALA A 3 -55.13 15.78 -7.35
N ALA A 4 -55.94 14.71 -7.15
CA ALA A 4 -55.75 13.75 -6.05
C ALA A 4 -54.52 12.84 -6.22
N VAL A 5 -54.11 12.58 -7.47
CA VAL A 5 -52.90 11.81 -7.79
C VAL A 5 -51.65 12.63 -7.46
N LYS A 6 -51.70 13.95 -7.70
CA LYS A 6 -50.60 14.88 -7.38
C LYS A 6 -50.40 15.07 -5.88
N THR A 7 -51.48 15.11 -5.09
CA THR A 7 -51.37 15.19 -3.62
C THR A 7 -50.83 13.90 -2.99
N LYS A 8 -51.20 12.72 -3.51
CA LYS A 8 -50.59 11.46 -3.06
C LYS A 8 -49.11 11.36 -3.38
N ALA A 9 -48.70 11.79 -4.58
CA ALA A 9 -47.28 11.80 -4.97
C ALA A 9 -46.46 12.78 -4.12
N LEU A 10 -47.01 13.97 -3.83
CA LEU A 10 -46.37 14.95 -2.97
C LEU A 10 -46.24 14.44 -1.53
N ALA A 11 -47.30 13.83 -0.98
CA ALA A 11 -47.27 13.26 0.37
C ALA A 11 -46.24 12.13 0.49
N ALA A 12 -46.14 11.26 -0.52
CA ALA A 12 -45.13 10.20 -0.56
C ALA A 12 -43.70 10.77 -0.62
N PHE A 13 -43.49 11.83 -1.41
CA PHE A 13 -42.19 12.52 -1.48
C PHE A 13 -41.81 13.17 -0.15
N VAL A 14 -42.73 13.92 0.47
CA VAL A 14 -42.50 14.56 1.77
C VAL A 14 -42.21 13.51 2.85
N GLN A 15 -42.96 12.39 2.86
CA GLN A 15 -42.70 11.28 3.78
C GLN A 15 -41.29 10.71 3.56
N GLN A 16 -40.87 10.52 2.32
CA GLN A 16 -39.54 10.01 1.99
C GLN A 16 -38.40 10.98 2.35
N CYS A 17 -38.66 12.28 2.37
CA CYS A 17 -37.70 13.29 2.85
C CYS A 17 -37.64 13.36 4.39
N LEU A 18 -38.69 12.94 5.09
CA LEU A 18 -38.78 12.93 6.54
C LEU A 18 -38.40 11.57 7.15
N ASP A 19 -38.36 10.51 6.35
CA ASP A 19 -37.85 9.22 6.77
C ASP A 19 -36.40 9.41 7.26
N PRO A 20 -36.05 8.83 8.42
CA PRO A 20 -34.69 8.92 8.93
C PRO A 20 -33.74 8.37 7.85
N LEU A 21 -32.67 9.12 7.59
CA LEU A 21 -31.60 8.62 6.73
C LEU A 21 -31.22 7.24 7.24
N PRO A 22 -31.14 6.22 6.37
CA PRO A 22 -30.76 4.88 6.81
C PRO A 22 -29.44 4.98 7.56
N ASP A 23 -29.24 4.13 8.57
CA ASP A 23 -27.99 3.97 9.35
C ASP A 23 -26.80 3.47 8.48
N ALA A 24 -26.76 3.86 7.21
CA ALA A 24 -25.54 3.85 6.44
C ALA A 24 -24.57 4.83 7.12
N VAL A 25 -23.58 4.27 7.80
CA VAL A 25 -22.38 4.99 8.22
C VAL A 25 -21.96 5.90 7.08
N LEU A 26 -22.00 7.21 7.31
CA LEU A 26 -21.54 8.22 6.35
C LEU A 26 -20.04 7.99 6.14
N ILE A 27 -19.69 7.19 5.14
CA ILE A 27 -18.30 6.97 4.74
C ILE A 27 -17.86 8.21 3.94
N ASP A 28 -17.10 9.08 4.58
CA ASP A 28 -16.39 10.17 3.89
C ASP A 28 -15.21 9.61 3.11
N THR A 29 -15.48 9.19 1.88
CA THR A 29 -14.47 8.66 0.96
C THR A 29 -13.41 9.71 0.61
N HIS A 30 -13.73 11.01 0.69
CA HIS A 30 -12.78 12.07 0.39
C HIS A 30 -11.79 12.25 1.54
N HIS A 31 -12.28 12.30 2.78
CA HIS A 31 -11.42 12.27 3.97
C HIS A 31 -10.51 11.04 3.97
N ASN A 32 -11.05 9.85 3.69
CA ASN A 32 -10.26 8.62 3.58
C ASN A 32 -9.17 8.69 2.50
N GLN A 33 -9.48 9.35 1.37
CA GLN A 33 -8.49 9.57 0.31
C GLN A 33 -7.34 10.46 0.79
N LEU A 34 -7.63 11.55 1.52
CA LEU A 34 -6.61 12.42 2.09
C LEU A 34 -5.73 11.69 3.11
N MET A 35 -6.33 10.86 3.98
CA MET A 35 -5.59 10.06 4.95
C MET A 35 -4.64 9.05 4.28
N ARG A 36 -5.08 8.41 3.19
CA ARG A 36 -4.20 7.54 2.40
C ARG A 36 -3.12 8.33 1.63
N GLN A 37 -3.45 9.51 1.11
CA GLN A 37 -2.48 10.39 0.44
C GLN A 37 -1.36 10.85 1.38
N ALA A 38 -1.68 11.14 2.65
CA ALA A 38 -0.69 11.52 3.65
C ALA A 38 0.41 10.46 3.83
N ARG A 39 0.09 9.17 3.65
CA ARG A 39 1.07 8.06 3.70
C ARG A 39 1.94 7.93 2.45
N ARG A 40 1.52 8.48 1.31
CA ARG A 40 2.22 8.29 0.02
C ARG A 40 3.60 8.93 -0.01
N LEU A 41 3.73 10.15 0.51
CA LEU A 41 5.01 10.87 0.42
C LEU A 41 6.09 10.21 1.30
N PRO A 42 5.84 9.88 2.58
CA PRO A 42 6.80 9.11 3.38
C PRO A 42 7.18 7.77 2.71
N TRP A 43 6.19 7.05 2.17
CA TRP A 43 6.43 5.80 1.46
C TRP A 43 7.38 5.99 0.27
N ARG A 44 7.10 6.98 -0.61
CA ARG A 44 7.94 7.28 -1.77
C ARG A 44 9.36 7.69 -1.39
N LYS A 45 9.55 8.39 -0.28
CA LYS A 45 10.89 8.74 0.20
C LYS A 45 11.69 7.50 0.59
N ALA A 46 11.09 6.58 1.33
CA ALA A 46 11.73 5.32 1.69
C ALA A 46 11.99 4.44 0.45
N ASP A 47 11.01 4.37 -0.45
CA ASP A 47 11.12 3.65 -1.73
C ASP A 47 12.28 4.15 -2.61
N ALA A 48 12.48 5.46 -2.67
CA ALA A 48 13.59 6.05 -3.40
C ALA A 48 14.95 5.66 -2.79
N VAL A 49 15.05 5.58 -1.46
CA VAL A 49 16.28 5.15 -0.77
C VAL A 49 16.56 3.68 -1.06
N THR A 50 15.57 2.81 -0.90
CA THR A 50 15.71 1.37 -1.20
C THR A 50 16.05 1.11 -2.67
N SER A 51 15.43 1.86 -3.59
CA SER A 51 15.72 1.75 -5.02
C SER A 51 17.15 2.14 -5.35
N LEU A 52 17.65 3.23 -4.74
CA LEU A 52 19.02 3.69 -4.93
C LEU A 52 20.03 2.65 -4.42
N THR A 53 19.84 2.15 -3.19
CA THR A 53 20.77 1.18 -2.58
C THR A 53 20.77 -0.15 -3.31
N GLY A 54 19.61 -0.61 -3.80
CA GLY A 54 19.52 -1.76 -4.69
C GLY A 54 20.32 -1.57 -5.98
N ALA A 55 20.15 -0.42 -6.64
CA ALA A 55 20.90 -0.10 -7.85
C ALA A 55 22.43 0.01 -7.62
N GLU A 56 22.86 0.54 -6.47
CA GLU A 56 24.28 0.55 -6.08
C GLU A 56 24.84 -0.88 -5.95
N THR A 57 24.10 -1.80 -5.33
CA THR A 57 24.49 -3.21 -5.23
C THR A 57 24.68 -3.86 -6.60
N ASP A 58 23.73 -3.65 -7.51
CA ASP A 58 23.79 -4.20 -8.87
C ASP A 58 24.94 -3.61 -9.68
N TYR A 59 25.17 -2.30 -9.54
CA TYR A 59 26.29 -1.60 -10.17
C TYR A 59 27.64 -2.18 -9.74
N TRP A 60 27.87 -2.36 -8.43
CA TRP A 60 29.13 -2.91 -7.94
C TRP A 60 29.35 -4.35 -8.37
N TYR A 61 28.27 -5.15 -8.41
CA TYR A 61 28.33 -6.50 -8.95
C TYR A 61 28.73 -6.52 -10.43
N ALA A 62 28.11 -5.69 -11.26
CA ALA A 62 28.47 -5.59 -12.67
C ALA A 62 29.93 -5.14 -12.85
N LYS A 63 30.41 -4.20 -12.04
CA LYS A 63 31.81 -3.73 -12.06
C LYS A 63 32.80 -4.82 -11.65
N SER A 64 32.48 -5.65 -10.64
CA SER A 64 33.36 -6.76 -10.23
C SER A 64 33.46 -7.81 -11.33
N ILE A 65 32.34 -8.20 -11.93
CA ILE A 65 32.31 -9.16 -13.06
C ILE A 65 33.11 -8.63 -14.25
N TYR A 66 32.94 -7.36 -14.61
CA TYR A 66 33.71 -6.75 -15.70
C TYR A 66 35.22 -6.72 -15.41
N ALA A 67 35.62 -6.34 -14.19
CA ALA A 67 37.02 -6.33 -13.80
C ALA A 67 37.64 -7.74 -13.87
N MET A 68 36.92 -8.76 -13.40
CA MET A 68 37.39 -10.15 -13.39
C MET A 68 37.57 -10.71 -14.81
N TYR A 69 36.57 -10.56 -15.68
CA TYR A 69 36.51 -11.32 -16.93
C TYR A 69 36.86 -10.53 -18.19
N VAL A 70 36.80 -9.19 -18.13
CA VAL A 70 37.12 -8.34 -19.30
C VAL A 70 38.47 -7.67 -19.12
N LEU A 71 38.76 -7.18 -17.91
CA LEU A 71 40.05 -6.56 -17.60
C LEU A 71 41.09 -7.54 -17.06
N GLU A 72 40.66 -8.74 -16.66
CA GLU A 72 41.50 -9.76 -16.02
C GLU A 72 42.25 -9.19 -14.79
N ASP A 73 41.58 -8.31 -14.04
CA ASP A 73 42.12 -7.57 -12.89
C ASP A 73 41.40 -8.05 -11.62
N GLU A 74 41.97 -9.09 -10.99
CA GLU A 74 41.41 -9.73 -9.80
C GLU A 74 41.40 -8.78 -8.59
N ASP A 75 42.44 -7.96 -8.42
CA ASP A 75 42.53 -6.99 -7.32
C ASP A 75 41.40 -5.95 -7.41
N LYS A 76 41.13 -5.40 -8.60
CA LYS A 76 39.98 -4.49 -8.79
C LYS A 76 38.66 -5.21 -8.63
N SER A 77 38.53 -6.44 -9.12
CA SER A 77 37.33 -7.25 -8.94
C SER A 77 37.00 -7.41 -7.46
N SER A 78 38.00 -7.80 -6.66
CA SER A 78 37.89 -7.95 -5.21
C SER A 78 37.50 -6.63 -4.53
N ALA A 79 38.16 -5.52 -4.88
CA ALA A 79 37.82 -4.20 -4.34
C ALA A 79 36.39 -3.74 -4.68
N TYR A 80 35.84 -4.10 -5.85
CA TYR A 80 34.44 -3.85 -6.19
C TYR A 80 33.48 -4.79 -5.45
N PHE A 81 33.88 -6.03 -5.22
CA PHE A 81 33.11 -6.98 -4.42
C PHE A 81 32.97 -6.51 -2.97
N ASP A 82 34.02 -5.99 -2.35
CA ASP A 82 33.96 -5.41 -1.01
C ASP A 82 32.98 -4.24 -0.93
N LYS A 83 32.99 -3.34 -1.93
CA LYS A 83 32.01 -2.25 -2.04
C LYS A 83 30.59 -2.76 -2.19
N ARG A 84 30.39 -3.83 -2.96
CA ARG A 84 29.09 -4.49 -3.10
C ARG A 84 28.59 -4.98 -1.75
N MET A 85 29.45 -5.61 -0.94
CA MET A 85 29.05 -6.12 0.39
C MET A 85 28.57 -4.99 1.30
N LEU A 86 29.25 -3.85 1.31
CA LEU A 86 28.80 -2.65 2.05
C LEU A 86 27.44 -2.14 1.53
N SER A 87 27.24 -2.12 0.21
CA SER A 87 25.95 -1.71 -0.37
C SER A 87 24.82 -2.69 -0.05
N VAL A 88 25.09 -4.01 0.04
CA VAL A 88 24.09 -5.02 0.42
C VAL A 88 23.55 -4.76 1.82
N ASP A 89 24.42 -4.50 2.79
CA ASP A 89 23.98 -4.25 4.18
C ASP A 89 23.20 -2.95 4.28
N ARG A 90 23.63 -1.91 3.55
CA ARG A 90 22.89 -0.65 3.44
C ARG A 90 21.51 -0.86 2.79
N ASN A 91 21.42 -1.70 1.77
CA ASN A 91 20.16 -2.05 1.12
C ASN A 91 19.22 -2.78 2.08
N ARG A 92 19.71 -3.78 2.81
CA ARG A 92 18.90 -4.51 3.83
C ARG A 92 18.35 -3.56 4.89
N GLN A 93 19.16 -2.61 5.35
CA GLN A 93 18.71 -1.58 6.29
C GLN A 93 17.61 -0.69 5.67
N ALA A 94 17.81 -0.22 4.43
CA ALA A 94 16.80 0.58 3.72
C ALA A 94 15.47 -0.16 3.53
N VAL A 95 15.52 -1.46 3.16
CA VAL A 95 14.33 -2.32 3.05
C VAL A 95 13.62 -2.43 4.40
N ALA A 96 14.35 -2.70 5.48
CA ALA A 96 13.76 -2.78 6.83
C ALA A 96 13.11 -1.45 7.25
N ASP A 97 13.75 -0.32 6.95
CA ASP A 97 13.20 1.00 7.25
C ASP A 97 11.95 1.31 6.41
N GLN A 98 11.92 0.93 5.13
CA GLN A 98 10.72 1.05 4.29
C GLN A 98 9.58 0.17 4.80
N ILE A 99 9.86 -1.05 5.29
CA ILE A 99 8.84 -1.91 5.92
C ILE A 99 8.21 -1.23 7.14
N ARG A 100 8.95 -0.43 7.89
CA ARG A 100 8.43 0.35 9.04
C ARG A 100 7.56 1.54 8.62
N VAL A 101 7.69 2.05 7.40
CA VAL A 101 6.87 3.17 6.91
C VAL A 101 5.43 2.69 6.64
N PRO A 102 4.39 3.37 7.14
CA PRO A 102 3.00 2.97 6.91
C PRO A 102 2.65 2.86 5.42
N ALA A 103 2.05 1.74 5.03
CA ALA A 103 1.68 1.49 3.64
C ALA A 103 0.50 2.40 3.20
N PRO A 104 0.59 3.07 2.03
CA PRO A 104 -0.50 3.89 1.50
C PRO A 104 -1.62 3.10 0.81
N ASP A 105 -1.34 1.88 0.35
CA ASP A 105 -2.27 1.03 -0.41
C ASP A 105 -1.91 -0.46 -0.30
N LEU A 106 -2.75 -1.30 -0.91
CA LEU A 106 -2.58 -2.77 -0.89
C LEU A 106 -1.35 -3.23 -1.69
N VAL A 107 -0.89 -2.47 -2.68
CA VAL A 107 0.30 -2.81 -3.45
C VAL A 107 1.53 -2.67 -2.58
N ALA A 108 1.62 -1.58 -1.80
CA ALA A 108 2.67 -1.40 -0.80
C ALA A 108 2.63 -2.47 0.30
N VAL A 109 1.45 -2.89 0.76
CA VAL A 109 1.33 -4.02 1.71
C VAL A 109 1.86 -5.31 1.09
N GLN A 110 1.52 -5.60 -0.16
CA GLN A 110 2.02 -6.78 -0.86
C GLN A 110 3.54 -6.71 -1.04
N TRP A 111 4.08 -5.54 -1.37
CA TRP A 111 5.53 -5.32 -1.42
C TRP A 111 6.20 -5.66 -0.08
N LYS A 112 5.64 -5.23 1.06
CA LYS A 112 6.19 -5.55 2.40
C LYS A 112 6.25 -7.06 2.64
N ARG A 113 5.19 -7.79 2.26
CA ARG A 113 5.13 -9.26 2.39
C ARG A 113 6.20 -9.95 1.55
N GLU A 114 6.43 -9.46 0.33
CA GLU A 114 7.47 -10.00 -0.54
C GLU A 114 8.87 -9.68 -0.02
N ALA A 115 9.12 -8.43 0.37
CA ALA A 115 10.39 -8.00 0.96
C ALA A 115 10.75 -8.79 2.23
N ALA A 116 9.75 -9.06 3.08
CA ALA A 116 9.90 -9.82 4.32
C ALA A 116 10.34 -11.29 4.13
N LYS A 117 10.36 -11.82 2.90
CA LYS A 117 10.90 -13.15 2.62
C LYS A 117 12.42 -13.20 2.76
N ASP A 118 13.09 -12.05 2.68
CA ASP A 118 14.53 -11.98 2.96
C ASP A 118 14.81 -12.16 4.46
N ARG A 119 15.53 -13.25 4.78
CA ARG A 119 15.87 -13.64 6.16
C ARG A 119 17.02 -12.82 6.75
N HIS A 120 17.69 -12.02 5.93
CA HIS A 120 18.84 -11.22 6.35
C HIS A 120 18.47 -9.77 6.68
N LEU A 121 17.18 -9.42 6.66
CA LEU A 121 16.75 -8.09 7.04
C LEU A 121 16.97 -7.85 8.54
N PRO A 122 17.42 -6.64 8.94
CA PRO A 122 17.55 -6.24 10.34
C PRO A 122 16.19 -5.84 10.95
N ILE A 123 15.20 -6.73 10.82
CA ILE A 123 13.85 -6.57 11.37
C ILE A 123 13.27 -7.94 11.73
N GLY A 124 12.63 -8.05 12.90
CA GLY A 124 12.06 -9.32 13.36
C GLY A 124 10.77 -9.67 12.61
N ALA A 125 10.55 -10.96 12.32
CA ALA A 125 9.34 -11.43 11.63
C ALA A 125 8.04 -11.00 12.37
N ASP A 126 8.05 -11.02 13.71
CA ASP A 126 6.92 -10.58 14.53
C ASP A 126 6.65 -9.08 14.40
N GLU A 127 7.69 -8.26 14.26
CA GLU A 127 7.57 -6.82 14.03
C GLU A 127 6.93 -6.57 12.66
N VAL A 128 7.43 -7.25 11.62
CA VAL A 128 6.88 -7.18 10.27
C VAL A 128 5.39 -7.56 10.25
N ALA A 129 5.02 -8.67 10.90
CA ALA A 129 3.64 -9.14 10.94
C ALA A 129 2.70 -8.10 11.60
N LYS A 130 3.14 -7.47 12.71
CA LYS A 130 2.39 -6.39 13.37
C LYS A 130 2.22 -5.18 12.47
N LEU A 131 3.27 -4.75 11.77
CA LEU A 131 3.22 -3.61 10.85
C LEU A 131 2.26 -3.86 9.68
N ILE A 132 2.31 -5.05 9.09
CA ILE A 132 1.40 -5.45 8.00
C ILE A 132 -0.05 -5.46 8.49
N ALA A 133 -0.32 -6.06 9.65
CA ALA A 133 -1.66 -6.10 10.22
C ALA A 133 -2.20 -4.69 10.52
N ALA A 134 -1.36 -3.79 11.03
CA ALA A 134 -1.72 -2.39 11.28
C ALA A 134 -2.06 -1.64 9.98
N ASP A 135 -1.31 -1.88 8.90
CA ASP A 135 -1.59 -1.28 7.60
C ASP A 135 -2.89 -1.81 6.99
N GLU A 136 -3.13 -3.11 7.06
CA GLU A 136 -4.38 -3.72 6.59
C GLU A 136 -5.59 -3.18 7.36
N ALA A 137 -5.50 -3.10 8.69
CA ALA A 137 -6.55 -2.53 9.53
C ALA A 137 -6.82 -1.07 9.18
N PHE A 138 -5.77 -0.27 8.95
CA PHE A 138 -5.93 1.11 8.51
C PHE A 138 -6.64 1.20 7.14
N LEU A 139 -6.23 0.39 6.17
CA LEU A 139 -6.83 0.41 4.84
C LEU A 139 -8.29 -0.04 4.87
N ALA A 140 -8.63 -1.03 5.71
CA ALA A 140 -10.01 -1.47 5.93
C ALA A 140 -10.87 -0.38 6.59
N ALA A 141 -10.31 0.36 7.55
CA ALA A 141 -11.00 1.47 8.23
C ALA A 141 -11.20 2.71 7.33
N HIS A 142 -10.36 2.89 6.30
CA HIS A 142 -10.41 4.04 5.41
C HIS A 142 -10.71 3.64 3.96
N PRO A 143 -11.92 3.11 3.64
CA PRO A 143 -12.28 2.76 2.28
C PRO A 143 -12.42 4.01 1.39
N ILE A 144 -11.84 3.96 0.20
CA ILE A 144 -11.90 5.05 -0.80
C ILE A 144 -12.95 4.82 -1.90
N THR A 145 -13.50 3.62 -1.98
CA THR A 145 -14.61 3.27 -2.88
C THR A 145 -15.84 2.97 -2.04
N LYS A 146 -17.00 3.51 -2.42
CA LYS A 146 -18.28 3.09 -1.83
C LYS A 146 -18.43 1.58 -2.09
N GLN A 147 -18.63 0.78 -1.05
CA GLN A 147 -18.94 -0.63 -1.26
C GLN A 147 -20.18 -0.74 -2.17
N PRO A 148 -20.19 -1.69 -3.13
CA PRO A 148 -21.39 -1.90 -3.93
C PRO A 148 -22.54 -2.22 -2.98
N ARG A 149 -23.65 -1.47 -3.11
CA ARG A 149 -24.90 -1.76 -2.41
C ARG A 149 -25.20 -3.25 -2.62
N ARG A 150 -25.25 -4.05 -1.54
CA ARG A 150 -25.78 -5.43 -1.59
C ARG A 150 -27.10 -5.36 -2.35
N LYS A 151 -27.21 -6.05 -3.49
CA LYS A 151 -28.49 -6.22 -4.19
C LYS A 151 -29.45 -6.82 -3.16
N ARG A 152 -30.44 -6.05 -2.69
CA ARG A 152 -31.55 -6.62 -1.93
C ARG A 152 -32.18 -7.65 -2.86
N GLY A 153 -32.12 -8.92 -2.44
CA GLY A 153 -32.73 -10.02 -3.17
C GLY A 153 -34.16 -9.64 -3.50
N ARG A 154 -34.49 -9.70 -4.78
CA ARG A 154 -35.85 -9.58 -5.30
C ARG A 154 -36.63 -10.70 -4.63
N SER A 155 -37.59 -10.36 -3.78
CA SER A 155 -38.55 -11.31 -3.24
C SER A 155 -39.39 -11.81 -4.41
N ASP A 156 -39.14 -13.04 -4.85
CA ASP A 156 -39.99 -13.73 -5.81
C ASP A 156 -41.33 -14.05 -5.11
N HIS A 157 -42.38 -13.40 -5.56
CA HIS A 157 -43.77 -13.78 -5.31
C HIS A 157 -44.41 -14.10 -6.65
N HIS A 158 -44.54 -15.41 -6.92
CA HIS A 158 -45.47 -15.98 -7.88
C HIS A 158 -46.15 -17.18 -7.23
#